data_AF-A0A258GS47-F1
#
_entry.id   AF-A0A258GS47-F1
#
_cell.length_a   1.000
_cell.length_b   1.000
_cell.length_c   1.000
_cell.angle_alpha   90.00
_cell.angle_beta   90.00
_cell.angle_gamma   90.00
#
_symmetry.space_group_name_H-M   'P 1'
#
loop_
_entity.id
_entity.type
_entity.pdbx_description
1 polymer ?
#
loop_
_entity_poly.entity_id
_entity_poly.type
_entity_poly.pdbx_seq_one_letter_code
_entity_poly.pdbx_strand_id
1 'polypeptide(L)'
;MTQGKTLIIVLVTLIVGFGAGFVLRPVIAPAEPAAAVASPVPVAAPAEPRGKQYFAAHLDEARQVLTQCAEGSTRGDECFNAEMAVTEAEGRARHKKFFGN
;
A
#
# COMPACT_ATOMS: atom_id res chain seq x y z
N MET A 1 -23.62 0.57 -38.96
CA MET A 1 -24.54 0.61 -37.79
C MET A 1 -24.10 -0.27 -36.62
N THR A 2 -23.24 -1.29 -36.81
CA THR A 2 -22.84 -2.24 -35.75
C THR A 2 -21.64 -1.78 -34.91
N GLN A 3 -20.67 -1.08 -35.51
CA GLN A 3 -19.42 -0.66 -34.86
C GLN A 3 -19.60 0.37 -33.74
N GLY A 4 -20.50 1.35 -33.91
CA GLY A 4 -20.78 2.34 -32.86
C GLY A 4 -21.43 1.71 -31.63
N LYS A 5 -22.30 0.72 -31.84
CA LYS A 5 -22.98 -0.01 -30.77
C LYS A 5 -22.00 -0.89 -29.98
N THR A 6 -21.05 -1.55 -30.63
CA THR A 6 -19.98 -2.30 -29.92
C THR A 6 -19.08 -1.37 -29.11
N LEU A 7 -18.68 -0.22 -29.65
CA LEU A 7 -17.86 0.75 -28.90
C LEU A 7 -18.58 1.27 -27.65
N ILE A 8 -19.87 1.60 -27.76
CA ILE A 8 -20.65 2.05 -26.60
C ILE A 8 -20.75 0.94 -25.55
N ILE A 9 -20.98 -0.31 -25.95
CA ILE A 9 -21.04 -1.44 -25.01
C ILE A 9 -19.71 -1.61 -24.26
N VAL A 10 -18.58 -1.57 -24.97
CA VAL A 10 -17.24 -1.69 -24.35
C VAL A 10 -16.97 -0.55 -23.37
N LEU A 11 -17.38 0.67 -23.72
CA LEU A 11 -17.13 1.84 -22.88
C LEU A 11 -17.98 1.79 -21.59
N VAL A 12 -19.25 1.37 -21.72
CA VAL A 12 -20.14 1.18 -20.57
C VAL A 12 -19.63 0.06 -19.65
N THR A 13 -19.19 -1.07 -20.19
CA THR A 13 -18.67 -2.17 -19.35
C THR A 13 -17.38 -1.78 -18.64
N LEU A 14 -16.51 -0.99 -19.28
CA LEU A 14 -15.28 -0.48 -18.66
C LEU A 14 -15.56 0.48 -17.50
N ILE A 15 -16.50 1.42 -17.68
CA ILE A 15 -16.90 2.36 -16.62
C ILE A 15 -17.52 1.61 -15.44
N VAL A 16 -18.43 0.67 -15.70
CA VAL A 16 -19.09 -0.11 -14.63
C VAL A 16 -18.07 -0.99 -13.89
N GLY A 17 -17.18 -1.67 -14.62
CA GLY A 17 -16.14 -2.51 -14.01
C GLY A 17 -15.15 -1.70 -13.16
N PHE A 18 -14.68 -0.57 -13.68
CA PHE A 18 -13.75 0.30 -12.95
C PHE A 18 -14.43 0.98 -11.76
N GLY A 19 -15.65 1.49 -11.94
CA GLY A 19 -16.44 2.11 -10.87
C GLY A 19 -16.79 1.13 -9.76
N ALA A 20 -17.28 -0.06 -10.11
CA ALA A 20 -17.55 -1.11 -9.12
C ALA A 20 -16.28 -1.57 -8.41
N GLY A 21 -15.17 -1.75 -9.13
CA GLY A 21 -13.88 -2.09 -8.52
C GLY A 21 -13.30 -1.00 -7.62
N PHE A 22 -13.60 0.26 -7.89
CA PHE A 22 -13.21 1.39 -7.03
C PHE A 22 -14.10 1.51 -5.79
N VAL A 23 -15.42 1.28 -5.93
CA VAL A 23 -16.38 1.27 -4.80
C VAL A 23 -16.18 0.04 -3.90
N LEU A 24 -15.90 -1.13 -4.48
CA LEU A 24 -15.62 -2.37 -3.76
C LEU A 24 -14.16 -2.47 -3.31
N ARG A 25 -13.29 -1.54 -3.73
CA ARG A 25 -11.97 -1.43 -3.13
C ARG A 25 -12.20 -1.02 -1.67
N PRO A 26 -11.83 -1.87 -0.70
CA PRO A 26 -11.94 -1.49 0.70
C PRO A 26 -11.14 -0.19 0.84
N VAL A 27 -11.79 0.84 1.36
CA VAL A 27 -11.13 2.09 1.74
C VAL A 27 -10.09 1.69 2.78
N ILE A 28 -8.84 1.53 2.37
CA ILE A 28 -7.68 1.38 3.26
C ILE A 28 -7.38 2.77 3.83
N ALA A 29 -8.36 3.35 4.53
CA ALA A 29 -8.08 4.34 5.55
C ALA A 29 -7.96 3.54 6.84
N PRO A 30 -6.91 3.73 7.65
CA PRO A 30 -6.88 3.13 8.97
C PRO A 30 -8.12 3.64 9.71
N ALA A 31 -8.98 2.72 10.14
CA ALA A 31 -10.03 3.07 11.08
C ALA A 31 -9.31 3.59 12.33
N GLU A 32 -9.47 4.88 12.65
CA GLU A 32 -9.03 5.41 13.93
C GLU A 32 -9.67 4.54 15.02
N PRO A 33 -8.90 3.83 15.84
CA PRO A 33 -9.48 3.03 16.90
C PRO A 33 -10.14 4.00 17.88
N ALA A 34 -11.48 3.97 17.88
CA ALA A 34 -12.29 4.57 18.91
C ALA A 34 -11.66 4.24 20.27
N ALA A 35 -11.32 5.29 21.01
CA ALA A 35 -10.57 5.23 22.26
C ALA A 35 -11.18 4.20 23.23
N ALA A 36 -10.55 3.03 23.30
CA ALA A 36 -10.82 2.05 24.33
C ALA A 36 -10.12 2.51 25.62
N VAL A 37 -10.92 2.93 26.60
CA VAL A 37 -10.49 3.28 27.94
C VAL A 37 -10.09 1.99 28.68
N ALA A 38 -8.80 1.76 28.96
CA ALA A 38 -8.33 0.95 30.11
C ALA A 38 -6.81 1.00 30.36
N SER A 39 -6.46 1.51 31.54
CA SER A 39 -5.30 1.21 32.42
C SER A 39 -3.84 1.55 32.02
N PRO A 40 -3.01 2.02 32.99
CA PRO A 40 -1.66 2.50 32.75
C PRO A 40 -0.65 1.35 32.76
N VAL A 41 -0.57 0.62 31.65
CA VAL A 41 0.69 -0.06 31.28
C VAL A 41 1.41 0.94 30.37
N PRO A 42 2.71 1.21 30.53
CA PRO A 42 3.46 1.96 29.53
C PRO A 42 3.61 1.07 28.30
N VAL A 43 2.53 0.95 27.53
CA VAL A 43 2.60 0.50 26.15
C VAL A 43 3.37 1.60 25.46
N ALA A 44 4.57 1.28 24.98
CA ALA A 44 5.32 2.16 24.10
C ALA A 44 4.34 2.68 23.05
N ALA A 45 4.16 4.00 22.98
CA ALA A 45 3.26 4.61 22.03
C ALA A 45 3.49 3.97 20.66
N PRO A 46 2.44 3.55 19.92
CA PRO A 46 2.65 3.05 18.57
C PRO A 46 3.39 4.16 17.84
N ALA A 47 4.63 3.87 17.44
CA ALA A 47 5.42 4.82 16.68
C ALA A 47 4.56 5.23 15.49
N GLU A 48 4.39 6.55 15.28
CA GLU A 48 3.64 7.05 14.13
C GLU A 48 4.13 6.30 12.88
N PRO A 49 3.22 5.80 12.04
CA PRO A 49 3.58 4.91 10.96
C PRO A 49 4.61 5.62 10.08
N ARG A 50 5.84 5.08 10.07
CA ARG A 50 6.93 5.73 9.36
C ARG A 50 6.55 5.86 7.89
N GLY A 51 6.68 7.08 7.39
CA GLY A 51 6.33 7.38 6.01
C GLY A 51 7.24 6.66 5.01
N LYS A 52 6.74 6.47 3.79
CA LYS A 52 7.53 5.89 2.68
C LYS A 52 8.89 6.58 2.49
N GLN A 53 8.99 7.89 2.73
CA GLN A 53 10.26 8.62 2.58
C GLN A 53 11.33 8.14 3.57
N TYR A 54 10.94 7.74 4.78
CA TYR A 54 11.85 7.20 5.78
C TYR A 54 12.42 5.86 5.29
N PHE A 55 11.56 4.94 4.86
CA PHE A 55 11.99 3.63 4.36
C PHE A 55 12.79 3.71 3.05
N ALA A 56 12.56 4.74 2.22
CA ALA A 56 13.37 4.97 1.03
C ALA A 56 14.82 5.34 1.38
N ALA A 57 15.06 6.01 2.51
CA ALA A 57 16.40 6.26 3.04
C ALA A 57 16.96 5.06 3.84
N HIS A 58 16.08 4.28 4.46
CA HIS A 58 16.41 3.14 5.32
C HIS A 58 15.88 1.81 4.77
N LEU A 59 16.43 1.35 3.64
CA LEU A 59 15.93 0.14 2.96
C LEU A 59 16.16 -1.16 3.73
N ASP A 60 17.23 -1.26 4.52
CA ASP A 60 17.51 -2.45 5.32
C ASP A 60 16.51 -2.58 6.48
N GLU A 61 16.16 -1.46 7.11
CA GLU A 61 15.09 -1.39 8.11
C GLU A 61 13.73 -1.71 7.48
N ALA A 62 13.47 -1.25 6.25
CA ALA A 62 12.23 -1.56 5.53
C ALA A 62 12.06 -3.08 5.32
N ARG A 63 13.13 -3.80 4.97
CA ARG A 63 13.10 -5.27 4.85
C ARG A 63 12.81 -5.95 6.18
N GLN A 64 13.37 -5.44 7.28
CA GLN A 64 13.12 -5.97 8.61
C GLN A 64 11.68 -5.72 9.07
N VAL A 65 11.10 -4.59 8.69
CA VAL A 65 9.68 -4.31 8.93
C VAL A 65 8.81 -5.25 8.10
N LEU A 66 9.17 -5.58 6.86
CA LEU A 66 8.44 -6.57 6.06
C LEU A 66 8.46 -7.97 6.68
N THR A 67 9.55 -8.38 7.32
CA THR A 67 9.58 -9.65 8.07
C THR A 67 8.65 -9.61 9.28
N GLN A 68 8.60 -8.48 10.00
CA GLN A 68 7.67 -8.29 11.11
C GLN A 68 6.20 -8.23 10.64
N CYS A 69 5.95 -7.72 9.42
CA CYS A 69 4.65 -7.73 8.77
C CYS A 69 4.20 -9.16 8.42
N ALA A 70 5.11 -10.00 7.94
CA ALA A 70 4.85 -11.42 7.65
C ALA A 70 4.54 -12.22 8.93
N GLU A 71 5.22 -11.89 10.03
CA GLU A 71 4.96 -12.46 11.36
C GLU A 71 3.68 -11.90 12.01
N GLY A 72 3.09 -10.86 11.43
CA GLY A 72 1.88 -10.20 11.93
C GLY A 72 2.11 -9.30 13.14
N SER A 73 3.37 -8.97 13.46
CA SER A 73 3.78 -8.09 14.56
C SER A 73 3.56 -6.61 14.23
N THR A 74 3.61 -6.23 12.96
CA THR A 74 3.29 -4.89 12.45
C THR A 74 2.21 -5.04 11.37
N ARG A 75 1.19 -4.17 11.37
CA ARG A 75 0.08 -4.20 10.42
C ARG A 75 -0.35 -2.78 10.06
N GLY A 76 -0.97 -2.62 8.90
CA GLY A 76 -1.47 -1.34 8.41
C GLY A 76 -0.43 -0.56 7.60
N ASP A 77 -0.45 0.76 7.73
CA ASP A 77 0.25 1.66 6.82
C ASP A 77 1.78 1.52 6.86
N GLU A 78 2.36 1.07 7.98
CA GLU A 78 3.81 0.80 8.05
C GLU A 78 4.26 -0.32 7.11
N CYS A 79 3.49 -1.40 7.02
CA CYS A 79 3.80 -2.51 6.11
C CYS A 79 3.69 -2.09 4.66
N PHE A 80 2.63 -1.35 4.34
CA PHE A 80 2.40 -0.82 2.99
C PHE A 80 3.50 0.16 2.57
N ASN A 81 3.90 1.08 3.47
CA ASN A 81 4.93 2.07 3.21
C ASN A 81 6.32 1.42 3.04
N ALA A 82 6.65 0.41 3.86
CA ALA A 82 7.88 -0.35 3.74
C ALA A 82 7.93 -1.16 2.44
N GLU A 83 6.84 -1.84 2.08
CA GLU A 83 6.73 -2.64 0.85
C GLU A 83 6.90 -1.76 -0.40
N MET A 84 6.22 -0.62 -0.43
CA MET A 84 6.33 0.34 -1.52
C MET A 84 7.75 0.88 -1.68
N ALA A 85 8.44 1.17 -0.58
CA ALA A 85 9.83 1.66 -0.62
C ALA A 85 10.80 0.60 -1.14
N VAL A 86 10.70 -0.64 -0.66
CA VAL A 86 11.55 -1.75 -1.11
C VAL A 86 11.30 -2.07 -2.58
N THR A 87 10.03 -2.14 -2.99
CA THR A 87 9.65 -2.45 -4.38
C THR A 87 10.16 -1.40 -5.36
N GLU A 88 10.06 -0.11 -5.00
CA GLU A 88 10.58 0.98 -5.84
C GLU A 88 12.11 0.93 -5.93
N ALA A 89 12.80 0.69 -4.81
CA ALA A 89 14.25 0.59 -4.79
C ALA A 89 14.76 -0.61 -5.60
N GLU A 90 14.13 -1.78 -5.46
CA GLU A 90 14.44 -2.96 -6.28
C GLU A 90 14.10 -2.74 -7.74
N GLY A 91 12.96 -2.12 -8.04
CA GLY A 91 12.56 -1.74 -9.39
C GLY A 91 13.58 -0.83 -10.03
N ARG A 92 14.05 0.21 -9.32
CA ARG A 92 15.12 1.10 -9.79
C ARG A 92 16.44 0.38 -9.95
N ALA A 93 16.82 -0.52 -9.04
CA ALA A 93 18.06 -1.28 -9.15
C ALA A 93 18.05 -2.24 -10.35
N ARG A 94 16.93 -2.95 -10.58
CA ARG A 94 16.74 -3.83 -11.74
C ARG A 94 16.66 -3.03 -13.04
N HIS A 95 15.97 -1.89 -13.03
CA HIS A 95 15.92 -0.98 -14.15
C HIS A 95 17.32 -0.46 -14.50
N LYS A 96 18.11 -0.01 -13.53
CA LYS A 96 19.50 0.40 -13.75
C LYS A 96 20.37 -0.74 -14.28
N LYS A 97 20.18 -1.95 -13.77
CA LYS A 97 20.88 -3.15 -14.28
C LYS A 97 20.51 -3.46 -15.74
N PHE A 98 19.26 -3.19 -16.13
CA PHE A 98 18.75 -3.49 -17.47
C PHE A 98 19.04 -2.37 -18.48
N PHE A 99 18.92 -1.11 -18.07
CA PHE A 99 19.00 0.07 -18.92
C PHE A 99 20.28 0.89 -18.75
N GLY A 100 21.16 0.53 -17.81
CA GLY A 100 22.53 1.04 -17.70
C GLY A 100 22.71 2.51 -17.29
N ASN A 101 21.62 3.28 -17.13
CA ASN A 101 21.64 4.68 -16.72
C ASN A 101 21.23 4.87 -15.25
#